data_AF-A0A5N9GHK6-F1
#
_entry.id   AF-A0A5N9GHK6-F1
#
_cell.length_a   1.000
_cell.length_b   1.000
_cell.length_c   1.000
_cell.angle_alpha   90.00
_cell.angle_beta   90.00
_cell.angle_gamma   90.00
#
_symmetry.space_group_name_H-M   'P 1'
#
loop_
_entity.id
_entity.type
_entity.pdbx_description
1 polymer ?
#
loop_
_entity_poly.entity_id
_entity_poly.type
_entity_poly.pdbx_seq_one_letter_code
_entity_poly.pdbx_strand_id
1 'polypeptide(L)' 'MANMKPNDPVEKIVVQLRTEATRLWGEQRATELEASLQQTAQQLWDLGQVTPHRDLEPGFYQ' A
#
# COMPACT_ATOMS: atom_id res chain seq x y z
N MET A 1 11.05 5.83 -1.63
CA MET A 1 9.58 5.68 -1.52
C MET A 1 9.28 4.19 -1.51
N ALA A 2 8.36 3.74 -0.66
CA ALA A 2 8.01 2.32 -0.53
C ALA A 2 7.56 1.76 -1.89
N ASN A 3 8.10 0.61 -2.25
CA ASN A 3 7.91 -0.02 -3.57
C ASN A 3 6.59 -0.81 -3.61
N MET A 4 5.49 -0.19 -3.13
CA MET A 4 4.16 -0.82 -3.03
C MET A 4 3.52 -0.87 -4.40
N LYS A 5 3.14 -2.08 -4.83
CA LYS A 5 2.33 -2.27 -6.03
C LYS A 5 0.85 -2.29 -5.67
N PRO A 6 -0.05 -1.79 -6.54
CA PRO A 6 -1.49 -1.76 -6.27
C PRO A 6 -2.12 -3.15 -6.03
N ASN A 7 -1.46 -4.23 -6.47
CA ASN A 7 -1.87 -5.62 -6.22
C ASN A 7 -1.04 -6.31 -5.13
N ASP A 8 -0.21 -5.59 -4.39
CA ASP A 8 0.43 -6.20 -3.24
C ASP A 8 -0.63 -6.54 -2.19
N PRO A 9 -0.53 -7.73 -1.54
CA PRO A 9 -1.46 -8.10 -0.49
C PRO A 9 -1.34 -7.13 0.69
N VAL A 10 -2.45 -6.89 1.38
CA VAL A 10 -2.54 -5.95 2.51
C VAL A 10 -1.45 -6.23 3.55
N GLU A 11 -1.14 -7.49 3.85
CA GLU A 11 -0.10 -7.85 4.83
C GLU A 11 1.28 -7.34 4.42
N LYS A 12 1.59 -7.35 3.13
CA LYS A 12 2.86 -6.83 2.60
C LYS A 12 2.92 -5.30 2.72
N ILE A 13 1.79 -4.62 2.54
CA ILE A 13 1.68 -3.17 2.74
C ILE A 13 1.89 -2.85 4.23
N VAL A 14 1.27 -3.59 5.16
CA VAL A 14 1.47 -3.45 6.61
C VAL A 14 2.93 -3.62 7.01
N VAL A 15 3.60 -4.66 6.54
CA VAL A 15 5.02 -4.93 6.85
C VAL A 15 5.91 -3.79 6.39
N GLN A 16 5.67 -3.23 5.20
CA GLN A 16 6.44 -2.10 4.70
C GLN A 16 6.16 -0.81 5.48
N LEU A 17 4.89 -0.53 5.81
CA LEU A 17 4.52 0.61 6.64
C LEU A 17 5.15 0.53 8.04
N ARG A 18 5.16 -0.67 8.66
CA ARG A 18 5.82 -0.90 9.94
C ARG A 18 7.33 -0.72 9.85
N THR A 19 7.95 -1.26 8.80
CA THR A 19 9.40 -1.11 8.56
C THR A 19 9.78 0.37 8.45
N GLU A 20 9.02 1.15 7.70
CA GLU A 20 9.27 2.59 7.57
C GLU A 20 8.96 3.36 8.86
N ALA A 21 7.91 2.99 9.59
CA ALA A 21 7.58 3.58 10.88
C ALA A 21 8.69 3.33 11.92
N THR A 22 9.22 2.11 11.98
CA THR A 22 10.36 1.76 12.83
C THR A 22 11.61 2.54 12.41
N ARG A 23 11.87 2.68 11.11
CA ARG A 23 13.02 3.44 10.60
C ARG A 23 12.94 4.94 10.93
N LEU A 24 11.75 5.53 10.89
CA LEU A 24 11.55 6.97 11.09
C LEU A 24 11.37 7.36 12.56
N TRP A 25 10.67 6.53 13.33
CA TRP A 25 10.20 6.88 14.67
C TRP A 25 10.60 5.86 15.76
N GLY A 26 11.29 4.79 15.40
CA GLY A 26 11.70 3.72 16.32
C GLY A 26 10.59 2.71 16.62
N GLU A 27 10.97 1.57 17.20
CA GLU A 27 10.03 0.44 17.42
C GLU A 27 8.88 0.77 18.37
N GLN A 28 9.16 1.55 19.42
CA GLN A 28 8.12 1.91 20.39
C GLN A 28 6.98 2.67 19.70
N ARG A 29 7.32 3.66 18.87
CA ARG A 29 6.32 4.46 18.17
C ARG A 29 5.66 3.69 17.03
N ALA A 30 6.40 2.81 16.34
CA ALA A 30 5.83 1.93 15.33
C ALA A 30 4.78 0.98 15.92
N THR A 31 5.02 0.46 17.13
CA THR A 31 4.08 -0.40 17.86
C THR A 31 2.84 0.37 18.30
N GLU A 32 3.00 1.58 18.84
CA GLU A 32 1.86 2.46 19.18
C GLU A 32 0.98 2.80 17.97
N LEU A 33 1.58 2.86 16.77
CA LEU A 33 0.89 3.17 15.52
C LEU A 33 0.36 1.93 14.79
N GLU A 34 0.52 0.71 15.34
CA GLU A 34 0.23 -0.53 14.62
C GLU A 34 -1.19 -0.60 14.07
N ALA A 35 -2.20 -0.25 14.87
CA ALA A 35 -3.59 -0.20 14.44
C ALA A 35 -3.81 0.81 13.28
N SER A 36 -3.18 1.98 13.38
CA SER A 36 -3.24 3.01 12.33
C SER A 36 -2.54 2.56 11.05
N LEU A 37 -1.42 1.85 11.15
CA LEU A 37 -0.69 1.31 10.00
C LEU A 37 -1.48 0.20 9.31
N GLN A 38 -2.17 -0.65 10.07
CA GLN A 38 -3.09 -1.67 9.54
C GLN A 38 -4.25 -1.03 8.79
N GLN A 39 -4.92 -0.05 9.39
CA GLN A 39 -6.00 0.68 8.74
C GLN A 39 -5.52 1.39 7.46
N THR A 40 -4.34 2.03 7.51
CA THR A 40 -3.74 2.70 6.36
C THR A 40 -3.43 1.71 5.24
N ALA A 41 -2.93 0.51 5.57
CA ALA A 41 -2.67 -0.53 4.57
C ALA A 41 -3.94 -0.98 3.85
N GLN A 42 -5.04 -1.15 4.60
CA GLN A 42 -6.34 -1.48 4.04
C GLN A 42 -6.82 -0.40 3.06
N GLN A 43 -6.76 0.87 3.47
CA GLN A 43 -7.16 2.00 2.63
C GLN A 43 -6.31 2.12 1.35
N LEU A 44 -5.00 1.89 1.45
CA LEU A 44 -4.10 1.91 0.30
C LEU A 44 -4.41 0.77 -0.69
N TRP A 45 -4.73 -0.41 -0.17
CA TRP A 45 -5.14 -1.54 -1.02
C TRP A 45 -6.47 -1.26 -1.70
N ASP A 46 -7.48 -0.77 -0.97
CA ASP A 46 -8.79 -0.40 -1.52
C ASP A 46 -8.64 0.62 -2.66
N LEU A 47 -7.81 1.66 -2.48
CA LEU A 47 -7.49 2.64 -3.53
C LEU A 47 -6.78 2.01 -4.74
N GLY A 48 -5.89 1.05 -4.50
CA GLY A 48 -5.23 0.28 -5.55
C GLY A 48 -6.20 -0.54 -6.40
N GLN A 49 -7.28 -1.05 -5.79
CA GLN A 49 -8.35 -1.76 -6.50
C GLN A 49 -9.27 -0.83 -7.30
N VAL A 50 -9.49 0.39 -6.83
CA VAL A 50 -10.37 1.38 -7.50
C VAL A 50 -9.69 2.06 -8.68
N THR A 51 -8.36 2.03 -8.76
CA THR A 51 -7.63 2.57 -9.92
C THR A 51 -7.94 1.69 -11.15
N PRO A 52 -8.70 2.19 -12.15
CA PRO A 52 -9.07 1.40 -13.31
C PRO A 52 -7.80 0.92 -14.02
N HIS A 53 -7.81 -0.33 -14.50
CA HIS A 53 -6.83 -0.73 -15.51
C HIS A 53 -6.91 0.28 -16.65
N ARG A 54 -5.80 0.99 -16.84
CA ARG A 54 -5.51 1.90 -17.96
C ARG A 54 -6.29 1.39 -19.17
N ASP A 55 -7.30 2.16 -19.60
CA ASP A 55 -8.13 1.83 -20.75
C ASP A 55 -7.20 1.37 -21.88
N LEU A 56 -7.23 0.07 -22.16
CA LEU A 56 -6.71 -0.47 -23.40
C LEU A 56 -7.58 0.16 -24.47
N GLU A 57 -7.06 1.19 -25.16
CA GLU A 57 -7.76 1.76 -26.29
C GLU A 57 -8.18 0.63 -27.24
N PRO A 58 -9.49 0.48 -27.53
CA PRO A 58 -9.95 -0.59 -28.40
C PRO A 58 -9.52 -0.27 -29.83
N GLY A 59 -8.48 -0.95 -30.30
CA GLY A 59 -8.24 -1.21 -31.72
C GLY A 59 -7.59 -0.09 -32.54
N PHE A 60 -6.26 0.01 -32.46
CA PHE A 60 -5.43 0.56 -33.54
C PHE A 60 -4.68 -0.55 -34.31
N TYR A 61 -5.31 -1.71 -34.47
CA TYR A 61 -4.94 -2.71 -35.47
C TYR A 61 -6.16 -3.04 -36.32
N GLN A 62 -6.43 -2.19 -37.32
CA GLN A 62 -7.05 -2.59 -38.58
C GLN A 62 -6.25 -1.98 -39.72
#